data_AF-A0A7S0FR48-F1
#
_entry.id   AF-A0A7S0FR48-F1
#
_cell.length_a   1.000
_cell.length_b   1.000
_cell.length_c   1.000
_cell.angle_alpha   90.00
_cell.angle_beta   90.00
_cell.angle_gamma   90.00
#
_symmetry.space_group_name_H-M   'P 1'
#
loop_
_entity.id
_entity.type
_entity.pdbx_description
1 polymer ?
#
loop_
_entity_poly.entity_id
_entity_poly.type
_entity_poly.pdbx_seq_one_letter_code
_entity_poly.pdbx_strand_id
1 'polypeptide(L)'
;LVQELSKFGIDSHNIVVNQVLFPEKDAEELGEWLEENISDLPKEAQEICSKMMARKKMQDKYIGQCFDLYGDDFHVILMPLLDHEVRGVEKLKNFSESLINPIDLEG
;
A
#
# COMPACT_ATOMS: atom_id res chain seq x y z
N LEU A 1 -9.70 -12.48 12.67
CA LEU A 1 -10.27 -11.28 13.31
C LEU A 1 -11.62 -10.93 12.68
N VAL A 2 -11.71 -10.61 11.38
CA VAL A 2 -12.98 -10.33 10.69
C VAL A 2 -14.05 -11.42 10.92
N GLN A 3 -13.69 -12.69 10.70
CA GLN A 3 -14.59 -13.82 10.98
C GLN A 3 -15.02 -13.94 12.45
N GLU A 4 -14.18 -13.51 13.39
CA GLU A 4 -14.52 -13.53 14.82
C GLU A 4 -15.47 -12.39 15.19
N LEU A 5 -15.24 -11.18 14.66
CA LEU A 5 -16.12 -10.03 14.87
C LEU A 5 -17.55 -10.32 14.37
N SER A 6 -17.67 -10.93 13.20
CA SER A 6 -18.96 -11.36 12.64
C SER A 6 -19.69 -12.35 13.56
N LYS A 7 -18.98 -13.32 14.16
CA LYS A 7 -19.58 -14.27 15.13
C LYS A 7 -20.16 -13.58 16.36
N PHE A 8 -19.57 -12.46 16.78
CA PHE A 8 -20.08 -11.65 17.89
C PHE A 8 -21.13 -10.61 17.46
N GLY A 9 -21.52 -10.58 16.17
CA GLY A 9 -22.43 -9.58 15.63
C GLY A 9 -21.85 -8.16 15.65
N ILE A 10 -20.51 -8.04 15.66
CA ILE A 10 -19.81 -6.76 15.62
C ILE A 10 -19.63 -6.35 14.17
N ASP A 11 -20.08 -5.12 13.89
CA ASP A 11 -20.00 -4.51 12.58
C ASP A 11 -18.55 -4.20 12.17
N SER A 12 -18.17 -4.63 10.96
CA SER A 12 -16.90 -4.27 10.35
C SER A 12 -17.10 -4.17 8.83
N HIS A 13 -16.87 -2.98 8.28
CA HIS A 13 -17.06 -2.70 6.85
C HIS A 13 -15.84 -2.03 6.20
N ASN A 14 -14.78 -1.75 6.97
CA ASN A 14 -13.62 -1.02 6.50
C ASN A 14 -12.33 -1.78 6.84
N ILE A 15 -11.44 -1.92 5.87
CA ILE A 15 -10.10 -2.47 6.04
C ILE A 15 -9.10 -1.42 5.58
N VAL A 16 -8.14 -1.09 6.45
CA VAL A 16 -7.05 -0.18 6.10
C VAL A 16 -5.76 -0.99 5.98
N VAL A 17 -5.17 -1.01 4.79
CA VAL A 17 -3.86 -1.62 4.52
C VAL A 17 -2.80 -0.52 4.59
N ASN A 18 -2.06 -0.48 5.68
CA ASN A 18 -1.03 0.55 5.92
C ASN A 18 0.34 0.18 5.33
N GLN A 19 1.19 1.20 5.16
CA GLN A 19 2.59 1.06 4.78
C GLN A 19 2.79 0.41 3.40
N VAL A 20 1.88 0.70 2.48
CA VAL A 20 1.95 0.25 1.08
C VAL A 20 3.00 1.07 0.34
N LEU A 21 3.95 0.40 -0.31
CA LEU A 21 4.86 1.07 -1.23
C LEU A 21 4.08 1.39 -2.51
N PHE A 22 4.15 2.66 -2.95
CA PHE A 22 3.60 3.15 -4.22
C PHE A 22 2.20 2.57 -4.49
N PRO A 23 1.17 2.92 -3.69
CA PRO A 23 -0.17 2.38 -3.89
C PRO A 23 -0.69 2.60 -5.31
N GLU A 24 -0.30 3.71 -5.95
CA GLU A 24 -0.71 4.15 -7.28
C GLU A 24 -0.10 3.37 -8.46
N LYS A 25 0.87 2.48 -8.22
CA LYS A 25 1.51 1.68 -9.27
C LYS A 25 1.72 0.26 -8.80
N ASP A 26 1.59 -0.72 -9.68
CA ASP A 26 1.97 -2.09 -9.34
C ASP A 26 3.47 -2.35 -9.57
N ALA A 27 3.91 -3.53 -9.12
CA ALA A 27 5.29 -3.96 -9.29
C ALA A 27 5.68 -4.27 -10.74
N GLU A 28 4.72 -4.45 -11.65
CA GLU A 28 4.97 -4.69 -13.07
C GLU A 28 5.37 -3.38 -13.74
N GLU A 29 4.54 -2.33 -13.60
CA GLU A 29 4.81 -0.98 -14.10
C GLU A 29 6.13 -0.40 -13.57
N LEU A 30 6.36 -0.52 -12.26
CA LEU A 30 7.63 -0.08 -11.65
C LEU A 30 8.81 -0.95 -12.08
N GLY A 31 8.55 -2.22 -12.43
CA GLY A 31 9.55 -3.16 -12.93
C GLY A 31 10.03 -2.78 -14.31
N GLU A 32 9.11 -2.46 -15.23
CA GLU A 32 9.44 -2.00 -16.58
C GLU A 32 10.30 -0.73 -16.53
N TRP A 33 9.89 0.27 -15.74
CA TRP A 33 10.68 1.48 -15.57
C TRP A 33 12.08 1.18 -15.02
N LEU A 34 12.18 0.30 -14.02
CA LEU A 34 13.48 -0.04 -13.43
C LEU A 34 14.38 -0.73 -14.46
N GLU A 35 13.89 -1.69 -15.24
CA GLU A 35 14.68 -2.41 -16.24
C GLU A 35 15.30 -1.47 -17.29
N GLU A 36 14.57 -0.45 -17.71
CA GLU A 36 15.05 0.56 -18.66
C GLU A 36 16.12 1.49 -18.08
N ASN A 37 16.11 1.72 -16.75
CA ASN A 37 16.92 2.75 -16.11
C ASN A 37 18.02 2.20 -15.19
N ILE A 38 18.00 0.90 -14.85
CA ILE A 38 18.85 0.32 -13.80
C ILE A 38 20.35 0.41 -14.13
N SER A 39 20.73 0.37 -15.40
CA SER A 39 22.14 0.44 -15.83
C SER A 39 22.79 1.80 -15.57
N ASP A 40 21.98 2.85 -15.56
CA ASP A 40 22.45 4.22 -15.36
C ASP A 40 22.56 4.59 -13.87
N LEU A 41 22.02 3.73 -13.00
CA LEU A 41 22.05 3.93 -11.56
C LEU A 41 23.38 3.45 -10.96
N PRO A 42 23.94 4.15 -9.95
CA PRO A 42 25.03 3.62 -9.14
C PRO A 42 24.67 2.28 -8.49
N LYS A 43 25.67 1.43 -8.25
CA LYS A 43 25.46 0.07 -7.73
C LYS A 43 24.63 0.03 -6.45
N GLU A 44 24.87 0.95 -5.52
CA GLU A 44 24.14 1.05 -4.26
C GLU A 44 22.65 1.35 -4.49
N ALA A 45 22.33 2.21 -5.47
CA ALA A 45 20.96 2.51 -5.83
C ALA A 45 20.26 1.29 -6.45
N GLN A 46 20.96 0.52 -7.30
CA GLN A 46 20.43 -0.72 -7.86
C GLN A 46 20.07 -1.74 -6.76
N GLU A 47 20.93 -1.89 -5.73
CA GLU A 47 20.66 -2.79 -4.61
C GLU A 47 19.45 -2.35 -3.77
N ILE A 48 19.28 -1.04 -3.55
CA ILE A 48 18.12 -0.49 -2.84
C ILE A 48 16.85 -0.72 -3.68
N CYS A 49 16.85 -0.36 -4.97
CA CYS A 49 15.72 -0.58 -5.87
C CYS A 49 15.32 -2.06 -5.92
N SER A 50 16.29 -2.98 -6.02
CA SER A 50 16.02 -4.42 -6.01
C SER A 50 15.27 -4.87 -4.74
N LYS A 51 15.68 -4.41 -3.56
CA LYS A 51 15.00 -4.72 -2.29
C LYS A 51 13.60 -4.09 -2.20
N MET A 52 13.44 -2.85 -2.68
CA MET A 52 12.14 -2.19 -2.73
C MET A 52 11.18 -2.92 -3.66
N MET A 53 11.63 -3.34 -4.84
CA MET A 53 10.84 -4.13 -5.79
C MET A 53 10.42 -5.48 -5.20
N ALA A 54 11.31 -6.18 -4.50
CA ALA A 54 10.96 -7.42 -3.83
C ALA A 54 9.86 -7.23 -2.78
N ARG A 55 9.92 -6.13 -2.01
CA ARG A 55 8.88 -5.77 -1.04
C ARG A 55 7.56 -5.41 -1.74
N LYS A 56 7.61 -4.62 -2.81
CA LYS A 56 6.44 -4.20 -3.58
C LYS A 56 5.71 -5.42 -4.18
N LYS A 57 6.42 -6.33 -4.85
CA LYS A 57 5.86 -7.60 -5.37
C LYS A 57 5.15 -8.43 -4.30
N MET A 58 5.74 -8.49 -3.11
CA MET A 58 5.12 -9.19 -1.97
C MET A 58 3.85 -8.48 -1.50
N GLN A 59 3.87 -7.15 -1.38
CA GLN A 59 2.71 -6.36 -0.99
C GLN A 59 1.57 -6.49 -2.00
N ASP A 60 1.84 -6.34 -3.30
CA ASP A 60 0.82 -6.42 -4.34
C ASP A 60 0.12 -7.78 -4.35
N LYS A 61 0.87 -8.87 -4.14
CA LYS A 61 0.29 -10.20 -3.98
C LYS A 61 -0.70 -10.28 -2.82
N TYR A 62 -0.33 -9.77 -1.65
CA TYR A 62 -1.20 -9.80 -0.47
C TYR A 62 -2.37 -8.82 -0.57
N ILE A 63 -2.17 -7.68 -1.21
CA ILE A 63 -3.21 -6.69 -1.49
C ILE A 63 -4.24 -7.28 -2.45
N GLY A 64 -3.81 -7.90 -3.55
CA GLY A 64 -4.71 -8.59 -4.49
C GLY A 64 -5.55 -9.65 -3.79
N GLN A 65 -4.92 -10.50 -2.96
CA GLN A 65 -5.65 -11.48 -2.15
C GLN A 65 -6.64 -10.83 -1.16
N CYS A 66 -6.32 -9.65 -0.63
CA CYS A 66 -7.21 -8.92 0.27
C CYS A 66 -8.44 -8.40 -0.49
N PHE A 67 -8.25 -7.85 -1.69
CA PHE A 67 -9.35 -7.43 -2.56
C PHE A 67 -10.20 -8.61 -3.04
N ASP A 68 -9.59 -9.73 -3.41
CA ASP A 68 -10.34 -10.94 -3.81
C ASP A 68 -11.23 -11.50 -2.69
N LEU A 69 -10.78 -11.36 -1.43
CA LEU A 69 -11.50 -11.90 -0.26
C LEU A 69 -12.54 -10.94 0.32
N TYR A 70 -12.30 -9.63 0.21
CA TYR A 70 -13.05 -8.62 0.96
C TYR A 70 -13.55 -7.44 0.12
N GLY A 71 -13.12 -7.29 -1.13
CA GLY A 71 -13.37 -6.10 -1.95
C GLY A 71 -14.85 -5.85 -2.28
N ASP A 72 -15.68 -6.90 -2.30
CA ASP A 72 -17.12 -6.78 -2.58
C ASP A 72 -17.92 -6.33 -1.33
N ASP A 73 -17.48 -6.71 -0.13
CA ASP A 73 -18.22 -6.52 1.13
C ASP A 73 -17.58 -5.46 2.06
N PHE A 74 -16.35 -5.04 1.79
CA PHE A 74 -15.59 -4.09 2.61
C PHE A 74 -15.00 -2.97 1.77
N HIS A 75 -14.95 -1.77 2.35
CA HIS A 75 -14.14 -0.69 1.85
C HIS A 75 -12.67 -0.94 2.21
N VAL A 76 -11.88 -1.36 1.24
CA VAL A 76 -10.44 -1.58 1.40
C VAL A 76 -9.69 -0.31 0.98
N ILE A 77 -9.01 0.33 1.93
CA ILE A 77 -8.25 1.57 1.71
C ILE A 77 -6.76 1.26 1.81
N LEU A 78 -6.00 1.64 0.78
CA LEU A 78 -4.54 1.52 0.76
C LEU A 78 -3.91 2.82 1.24
N MET A 79 -3.12 2.71 2.30
CA MET A 79 -2.41 3.84 2.90
C MET A 79 -0.92 3.76 2.59
N PRO A 80 -0.33 4.82 2.00
CA PRO A 80 1.06 4.81 1.58
C PRO A 80 2.01 4.68 2.77
N LEU A 81 3.18 4.10 2.52
CA LEU A 81 4.32 4.23 3.41
C LEU A 81 4.81 5.68 3.40
N LEU A 82 4.91 6.29 4.59
CA LEU A 82 5.49 7.63 4.75
C LEU A 82 6.95 7.53 5.21
N ASP A 83 7.77 8.49 4.77
CA ASP A 83 9.21 8.56 5.11
C ASP A 83 9.49 8.82 6.59
N HIS A 84 8.48 9.27 7.32
CA HIS A 84 8.59 9.63 8.71
C HIS A 84 7.43 9.12 9.53
N GLU A 85 7.68 8.95 10.81
CA GLU A 85 6.64 8.52 11.74
C GLU A 85 5.56 9.59 11.90
N VAL A 86 4.30 9.15 11.85
CA VAL A 86 3.14 10.01 12.08
C VAL A 86 2.96 10.18 13.59
N ARG A 87 3.55 11.24 14.14
CA ARG A 87 3.42 11.64 15.54
C ARG A 87 3.06 13.10 15.69
N GLY A 88 2.29 13.41 16.73
CA GLY A 88 1.81 14.76 17.03
C GLY A 88 0.52 15.08 16.28
N VAL A 89 -0.27 16.00 16.87
CA VAL A 89 -1.64 16.31 16.43
C VAL A 89 -1.70 16.76 14.97
N GLU A 90 -0.75 17.57 14.53
CA GLU A 90 -0.72 18.12 13.16
C GLU A 90 -0.49 17.02 12.11
N LYS A 91 0.52 16.18 12.31
CA LYS A 91 0.80 15.07 11.37
C LYS A 91 -0.32 14.05 11.33
N LEU A 92 -0.97 13.79 12.47
CA LEU A 92 -2.15 12.92 12.53
C LEU A 92 -3.33 13.49 11.73
N LYS A 93 -3.55 14.81 11.78
CA LYS A 93 -4.57 15.47 10.97
C LYS A 93 -4.28 15.32 9.48
N ASN A 94 -3.05 15.60 9.06
CA ASN A 94 -2.66 15.46 7.65
C ASN A 94 -2.81 14.01 7.17
N PHE A 95 -2.37 13.04 7.97
CA PHE A 95 -2.54 11.62 7.65
C PHE A 95 -4.02 11.21 7.54
N SER A 96 -4.89 11.79 8.37
CA SER A 96 -6.32 11.47 8.35
C SER A 96 -7.04 11.93 7.08
N GLU A 97 -6.53 12.96 6.39
CA GLU A 97 -7.13 13.40 5.13
C GLU A 97 -6.97 12.34 4.03
N SER A 98 -5.86 11.60 4.03
CA SER A 98 -5.63 10.48 3.10
C SER A 98 -6.57 9.29 3.33
N LEU A 99 -7.23 9.19 4.49
CA LEU A 99 -8.27 8.19 4.74
C LEU A 99 -9.62 8.57 4.10
N ILE A 100 -9.84 9.86 3.82
CA ILE A 100 -11.09 10.40 3.28
C ILE A 100 -10.97 10.60 1.78
N ASN A 101 -9.81 11.09 1.32
CA ASN A 101 -9.48 11.29 -0.08
C ASN A 101 -8.31 10.34 -0.42
N PRO A 102 -8.60 9.10 -0.85
CA PRO A 102 -7.56 8.16 -1.24
C PRO A 102 -6.72 8.76 -2.36
N ILE A 103 -5.43 8.42 -2.39
CA ILE A 103 -4.58 8.74 -3.54
C ILE A 103 -5.19 8.06 -4.76
N ASP A 104 -5.45 8.85 -5.80
CA ASP A 104 -6.09 8.37 -7.02
C ASP A 104 -5.19 7.28 -7.65
N LEU A 105 -5.72 6.06 -7.79
CA LEU A 105 -4.98 4.90 -8.28
C LEU A 105 -5.02 4.78 -9.81
N GLU A 106 -5.72 5.70 -10.50
CA GLU A 106 -5.94 5.68 -11.95
C GLU A 106 -5.15 6.77 -12.71
N GLY A 107 -3.93 7.09 -12.25
CA GLY A 107 -3.07 8.15 -12.82
C GLY A 107 -2.07 7.67 -13.86
#